data_AF-A0A662LX40-F1
#
_entry.id   AF-A0A662LX40-F1
#
_cell.length_a   1.000
_cell.length_b   1.000
_cell.length_c   1.000
_cell.angle_alpha   90.00
_cell.angle_beta   90.00
_cell.angle_gamma   90.00
#
_symmetry.space_group_name_H-M   'P 1'
#
loop_
_entity.id
_entity.type
_entity.pdbx_description
1 polymer ?
#
loop_
_entity_poly.entity_id
_entity_poly.type
_entity_poly.pdbx_seq_one_letter_code
_entity_poly.pdbx_strand_id
1 'polypeptide(L)'
;MVGSRGMVSLTIEGGEMLAEKGLYCVEIEDFVPHGSIFAIGVKDADREIRCGDEVVATHDGEVRAVGVAEMSGEEMVESSRGIAVKVRHHKK
;
A
#
# COMPACT_ATOMS: atom_id res chain seq x y z
N MET A 1 14.35 -12.15 -1.39
CA MET A 1 15.38 -11.38 -0.67
C MET A 1 14.71 -10.84 0.58
N VAL A 2 15.08 -11.28 1.79
CA VAL A 2 14.53 -10.68 3.03
C VAL A 2 15.16 -9.30 3.17
N GLY A 3 14.33 -8.25 3.20
CA GLY A 3 14.80 -6.88 3.36
C GLY A 3 15.47 -6.67 4.72
N SER A 4 16.37 -5.70 4.80
CA SER A 4 17.14 -5.28 6.00
C SER A 4 16.32 -4.98 7.27
N ARG A 5 14.99 -5.02 7.20
CA ARG A 5 14.04 -4.65 8.25
C ARG A 5 13.56 -5.83 9.12
N GLY A 6 13.91 -7.07 8.78
CA GLY A 6 13.46 -8.26 9.53
C GLY A 6 11.96 -8.58 9.39
N MET A 7 11.26 -7.87 8.50
CA MET A 7 9.85 -8.06 8.18
C MET A 7 9.68 -9.00 6.98
N VAL A 8 8.51 -9.65 6.90
CA VAL A 8 8.07 -10.32 5.67
C VAL A 8 7.94 -9.26 4.58
N SER A 9 8.42 -9.55 3.37
CA SER A 9 8.23 -8.65 2.22
C SER A 9 7.18 -9.26 1.30
N LEU A 10 6.05 -8.58 1.13
CA LEU A 10 4.97 -9.09 0.29
C LEU A 10 5.39 -9.20 -1.18
N THR A 11 4.98 -10.32 -1.80
CA THR A 11 4.85 -10.44 -3.26
C THR A 11 3.46 -9.98 -3.68
N ILE A 12 3.20 -9.89 -4.99
CA ILE A 12 1.85 -9.56 -5.48
C ILE A 12 0.85 -10.62 -5.05
N GLU A 13 1.20 -11.90 -5.18
CA GLU A 13 0.35 -13.02 -4.80
C GLU A 13 0.05 -13.03 -3.30
N GLY A 14 1.03 -12.68 -2.46
CA GLY A 14 0.81 -12.51 -1.02
C GLY A 14 -0.08 -11.30 -0.70
N GLY A 15 0.03 -10.23 -1.48
CA GLY A 15 -0.84 -9.06 -1.40
C GLY A 15 -2.29 -9.39 -1.77
N GLU A 16 -2.51 -10.19 -2.82
CA GLU A 16 -3.83 -10.68 -3.22
C GLU A 16 -4.51 -11.47 -2.07
N MET A 17 -3.77 -12.35 -1.38
CA MET A 17 -4.31 -13.09 -0.23
C MET A 17 -4.68 -12.20 0.96
N LEU A 18 -3.97 -11.09 1.19
CA LEU A 18 -4.29 -10.13 2.24
C LEU A 18 -5.49 -9.26 1.84
N ALA A 19 -5.55 -8.83 0.58
CA ALA A 19 -6.65 -8.04 0.04
C ALA A 19 -7.98 -8.79 0.10
N GLU A 20 -8.00 -10.10 -0.16
CA GLU A 20 -9.19 -10.95 0.02
C GLU A 20 -9.75 -10.93 1.45
N LYS A 21 -8.89 -10.64 2.44
CA LYS A 21 -9.28 -10.54 3.85
C LYS A 21 -9.55 -9.10 4.29
N GLY A 22 -9.32 -8.11 3.42
CA GLY A 22 -9.48 -6.69 3.70
C GLY A 22 -8.47 -6.16 4.73
N LEU A 23 -7.27 -6.75 4.81
CA LEU A 23 -6.26 -6.41 5.81
C LEU A 23 -5.11 -5.60 5.22
N TYR A 24 -4.73 -4.50 5.87
CA TYR A 24 -3.60 -3.64 5.47
C TYR A 24 -3.71 -3.12 4.02
N CYS A 25 -4.94 -2.84 3.58
CA CYS A 25 -5.25 -2.31 2.25
C CYS A 25 -5.21 -0.77 2.23
N VAL A 26 -4.74 -0.23 1.11
CA VAL A 26 -4.78 1.20 0.77
C VAL A 26 -5.50 1.33 -0.57
N GLU A 27 -6.69 1.91 -0.54
CA GLU A 27 -7.50 2.15 -1.74
C GLU A 27 -6.99 3.42 -2.44
N ILE A 28 -6.66 3.30 -3.73
CA ILE A 28 -6.09 4.38 -4.53
C ILE A 28 -7.02 4.81 -5.67
N GLU A 29 -6.75 5.98 -6.23
CA GLU A 29 -7.28 6.39 -7.53
C GLU A 29 -6.89 5.42 -8.65
N ASP A 30 -7.56 5.50 -9.81
CA ASP A 30 -7.32 4.57 -10.92
C ASP A 30 -6.00 4.86 -11.64
N PHE A 31 -4.91 4.28 -11.13
CA PHE A 31 -3.61 4.31 -11.78
C PHE A 31 -2.78 3.07 -11.46
N VAL A 32 -1.70 2.88 -12.24
CA VAL A 32 -0.69 1.83 -11.99
C VAL A 32 0.52 2.47 -11.28
N PRO A 33 0.86 2.05 -10.05
CA PRO A 33 1.91 2.69 -9.27
C PRO A 33 3.34 2.41 -9.79
N HIS A 34 3.91 3.36 -10.54
CA HIS A 34 5.33 3.33 -10.93
C HIS A 34 6.20 4.04 -9.89
N GLY A 35 6.47 3.37 -8.77
CA GLY A 35 7.50 3.76 -7.80
C GLY A 35 6.97 4.19 -6.43
N SER A 36 6.14 5.22 -6.33
CA SER A 36 5.56 5.64 -5.03
C SER A 36 4.13 6.12 -5.21
N ILE A 37 3.31 5.86 -4.20
CA ILE A 37 1.95 6.35 -4.10
C ILE A 37 2.00 7.58 -3.18
N PHE A 38 1.51 8.71 -3.68
CA PHE A 38 1.38 9.94 -2.91
C PHE A 38 0.01 9.98 -2.22
N ALA A 39 -0.06 10.64 -1.07
CA ALA A 39 -1.30 10.75 -0.28
C ALA A 39 -2.48 11.30 -1.09
N ILE A 40 -2.24 12.24 -2.01
CA ILE A 40 -3.26 12.80 -2.91
C ILE A 40 -3.94 11.76 -3.82
N GLY A 41 -3.32 10.60 -4.03
CA GLY A 41 -3.88 9.49 -4.81
C GLY A 41 -4.52 8.40 -3.96
N VAL A 42 -4.63 8.58 -2.63
CA VAL A 42 -5.27 7.65 -1.71
C VAL A 42 -6.71 8.09 -1.46
N LYS A 43 -7.66 7.15 -1.57
CA LYS A 43 -9.09 7.37 -1.28
C LYS A 43 -9.46 6.92 0.12
N ASP A 44 -8.91 5.79 0.56
CA ASP A 44 -9.15 5.20 1.87
C ASP A 44 -7.96 4.31 2.27
N ALA A 45 -7.80 4.04 3.56
CA ALA A 45 -6.76 3.17 4.06
C ALA A 45 -7.18 2.51 5.37
N ASP A 46 -6.75 1.26 5.57
CA ASP A 46 -6.94 0.55 6.83
C ASP A 46 -6.31 1.34 8.00
N ARG A 47 -7.12 1.66 9.02
CA ARG A 47 -6.74 2.48 10.18
C ARG A 47 -5.70 1.80 11.07
N GLU A 48 -5.50 0.48 10.94
CA GLU A 48 -4.45 -0.23 11.67
C GLU A 48 -3.05 0.00 11.08
N ILE A 49 -2.95 0.47 9.83
CA ILE A 49 -1.66 0.70 9.15
C ILE A 49 -0.80 1.71 9.94
N ARG A 50 0.47 1.35 10.14
CA ARG A 50 1.53 2.20 10.70
C ARG A 50 2.71 2.32 9.75
N CYS A 51 3.50 3.36 9.93
CA CYS A 51 4.72 3.56 9.15
C CYS A 51 5.66 2.36 9.29
N GLY A 52 6.14 1.84 8.16
CA GLY A 52 6.98 0.66 8.07
C GLY A 52 6.23 -0.64 7.78
N ASP A 53 4.90 -0.65 7.91
CA ASP A 53 4.09 -1.83 7.63
C ASP A 53 4.11 -2.20 6.15
N GLU A 54 3.91 -3.48 5.90
CA GLU A 54 3.64 -4.03 4.59
C GLU A 54 2.19 -3.76 4.21
N VAL A 55 1.97 -3.14 3.06
CA VAL A 55 0.64 -2.75 2.62
C VAL A 55 0.35 -3.17 1.19
N VAL A 56 -0.93 -3.33 0.90
CA VAL A 56 -1.45 -3.68 -0.43
C VAL A 56 -2.21 -2.48 -0.98
N ALA A 57 -1.79 -1.99 -2.15
CA ALA A 57 -2.50 -0.93 -2.85
C ALA A 57 -3.55 -1.54 -3.77
N THR A 58 -4.81 -1.12 -3.61
CA THR A 58 -5.96 -1.63 -4.36
C THR A 58 -6.69 -0.53 -5.11
N HIS A 59 -7.36 -0.91 -6.19
CA HIS A 59 -8.34 -0.05 -6.86
C HIS A 59 -9.56 -0.89 -7.23
N ASP A 60 -10.74 -0.55 -6.72
CA ASP A 60 -11.99 -1.28 -6.97
C ASP A 60 -11.86 -2.81 -6.73
N GLY A 61 -11.10 -3.18 -5.68
CA GLY A 61 -10.84 -4.57 -5.30
C GLY A 61 -9.73 -5.27 -6.10
N GLU A 62 -9.13 -4.61 -7.09
CA GLU A 62 -7.96 -5.13 -7.81
C GLU A 62 -6.66 -4.74 -7.09
N VAL A 63 -5.79 -5.71 -6.80
CA VAL A 63 -4.44 -5.43 -6.31
C VAL A 63 -3.58 -4.83 -7.42
N ARG A 64 -3.17 -3.58 -7.22
CA ARG A 64 -2.31 -2.83 -8.16
C ARG A 64 -0.84 -2.90 -7.77
N ALA A 65 -0.53 -2.88 -6.47
CA ALA A 65 0.86 -2.93 -5.98
C ALA A 65 0.97 -3.41 -4.52
N VAL A 66 2.20 -3.73 -4.13
CA VAL A 66 2.59 -3.94 -2.73
C VAL A 66 3.81 -3.08 -2.37
N GLY A 67 3.85 -2.62 -1.13
CA GLY A 67 4.87 -1.68 -0.69
C GLY A 67 4.97 -1.55 0.81
N VAL A 68 5.63 -0.46 1.22
CA VAL A 68 5.82 -0.08 2.62
C VAL A 68 5.08 1.20 2.89
N ALA A 69 4.29 1.23 3.96
CA ALA A 69 3.65 2.45 4.43
C ALA A 69 4.70 3.47 4.93
N GLU A 70 4.59 4.71 4.46
CA GLU A 70 5.40 5.85 4.92
C GLU A 70 4.54 6.81 5.79
N MET A 71 3.25 6.51 5.93
CA MET A 71 2.25 7.21 6.73
C MET A 71 1.37 6.20 7.46
N SER A 72 0.72 6.61 8.57
CA SER A 72 -0.40 5.84 9.11
C SER A 72 -1.61 5.88 8.17
N GLY A 73 -2.53 4.91 8.27
CA GLY A 73 -3.73 4.89 7.42
C GLY A 73 -4.56 6.18 7.51
N GLU A 74 -4.70 6.74 8.71
CA GLU A 74 -5.40 8.02 8.92
C GLU A 74 -4.69 9.19 8.21
N GLU A 75 -3.36 9.27 8.33
CA GLU A 75 -2.57 10.31 7.63
C GLU A 75 -2.64 10.18 6.11
N MET A 76 -2.69 8.95 5.57
CA MET A 76 -2.80 8.73 4.13
C MET A 76 -4.06 9.37 3.55
N VAL A 77 -5.18 9.32 4.28
CA VAL A 77 -6.48 9.84 3.86
C VAL A 77 -6.59 11.35 4.11
N GLU A 78 -6.07 11.85 5.22
CA GLU A 78 -6.21 13.27 5.59
C GLU A 78 -5.20 14.19 4.88
N SER A 79 -4.08 13.65 4.38
CA SER A 79 -2.99 14.43 3.80
C SER A 79 -3.15 14.66 2.30
N SER A 80 -2.94 15.90 1.85
CA SER A 80 -2.92 16.24 0.41
C SER A 80 -1.53 16.16 -0.23
N ARG A 81 -0.49 15.81 0.53
CA ARG A 81 0.91 15.76 0.07
C ARG A 81 1.73 14.74 0.85
N GLY A 82 2.86 14.32 0.26
CA GLY A 82 3.79 13.35 0.84
C GLY A 82 3.62 11.95 0.28
N ILE A 83 4.60 11.09 0.53
CA ILE A 83 4.58 9.69 0.09
C ILE A 83 3.76 8.90 1.11
N ALA A 84 2.70 8.23 0.65
CA ALA A 84 1.88 7.34 1.47
C ALA A 84 2.46 5.92 1.46
N VAL A 85 2.84 5.42 0.28
CA VAL A 85 3.38 4.07 0.12
C VAL A 85 4.59 4.10 -0.79
N LYS A 86 5.70 3.54 -0.30
CA LYS A 86 6.88 3.24 -1.11
C LYS A 86 6.69 1.88 -1.79
N VAL A 87 6.39 1.89 -3.08
CA VAL A 87 6.07 0.68 -3.85
C VAL A 87 7.34 -0.13 -4.09
N ARG A 88 7.23 -1.45 -3.96
CA ARG A 88 8.31 -2.38 -4.31
C ARG A 88 7.99 -3.18 -5.55
N HIS A 89 6.80 -3.77 -5.60
CA HIS A 89 6.30 -4.50 -6.77
C HIS A 89 4.93 -3.94 -7.14
N HIS A 90 4.69 -3.80 -8.44
CA HIS A 90 3.38 -3.47 -9.00
C HIS A 90 3.01 -4.54 -10.02
N LYS A 91 1.71 -4.72 -10.23
CA LYS A 91 1.20 -5.54 -11.33
C LYS A 91 1.57 -4.86 -12.66
N LYS A 92 2.00 -5.65 -13.64
CA LYS A 92 2.33 -5.15 -14.98
C LYS A 92 1.08 -4.74 -15.74
#